data_AF-T1CW82-F1
#
_entry.id   AF-T1CW82-F1
#
_cell.length_a   1.000
_cell.length_b   1.000
_cell.length_c   1.000
_cell.angle_alpha   90.00
_cell.angle_beta   90.00
_cell.angle_gamma   90.00
#
_symmetry.space_group_name_H-M   'P 1'
#
loop_
_entity.id
_entity.type
_entity.pdbx_description
1 polymer ?
#
loop_
_entity_poly.entity_id
_entity_poly.type
_entity_poly.pdbx_seq_one_letter_code
_entity_poly.pdbx_strand_id
1 'polypeptide(L)'
;MPADPVLNWLLEESQPSVRYYALTELVGRKADDPEVRSARTAIGRRGWASNILLTQKPEGYWERREPRNAREWLFFLWFPTFSSTIWKGLVLADLGLTAKRPPT
;
A
#
# COMPACT_ATOMS: atom_id res chain seq x y z
N MET A 1 18.46 -19.96 -20.75
CA MET A 1 17.64 -18.77 -21.04
C MET A 1 18.24 -17.63 -20.26
N PRO A 2 18.62 -16.50 -20.88
CA PRO A 2 18.98 -15.31 -20.12
C PRO A 2 17.80 -14.91 -19.23
N ALA A 3 18.09 -14.36 -18.05
CA ALA A 3 17.05 -13.91 -17.14
C ALA A 3 16.18 -12.85 -17.84
N ASP A 4 14.86 -12.96 -17.70
CA ASP A 4 13.92 -12.01 -18.28
C ASP A 4 14.14 -10.64 -17.61
N PRO A 5 14.59 -9.60 -18.36
CA PRO A 5 14.89 -8.30 -17.78
C PRO A 5 13.65 -7.63 -17.17
N VAL A 6 12.45 -7.90 -17.70
CA VAL A 6 11.19 -7.37 -17.15
C VAL A 6 10.88 -8.05 -15.83
N LEU A 7 11.04 -9.37 -15.76
CA LEU A 7 10.83 -10.09 -14.50
C LEU A 7 11.84 -9.67 -13.43
N ASN A 8 13.10 -9.48 -13.79
CA ASN A 8 14.12 -8.98 -12.86
C ASN A 8 13.75 -7.62 -12.28
N TRP A 9 13.24 -6.70 -13.11
CA TRP A 9 12.76 -5.39 -12.68
C TRP A 9 11.54 -5.50 -11.74
N LEU A 10 10.55 -6.32 -12.08
CA LEU A 10 9.37 -6.55 -11.24
C LEU A 10 9.73 -7.17 -9.87
N LEU A 11 10.81 -7.95 -9.82
CA LEU A 11 11.29 -8.59 -8.61
C LEU A 11 12.24 -7.71 -7.79
N GLU A 12 12.52 -6.47 -8.17
CA GLU A 12 13.34 -5.58 -7.36
C GLU A 12 12.74 -5.34 -5.97
N GLU A 13 13.60 -5.18 -4.96
CA GLU A 13 13.16 -4.91 -3.58
C GLU A 13 12.68 -3.47 -3.36
N SER A 14 12.81 -2.59 -4.35
CA SER A 14 12.45 -1.18 -4.27
C SER A 14 10.94 -0.97 -4.14
N GLN A 15 10.14 -1.87 -4.72
CA GLN A 15 8.67 -1.88 -4.65
C GLN A 15 8.14 -3.24 -4.16
N PRO A 16 8.10 -3.47 -2.82
CA PRO A 16 7.71 -4.77 -2.27
C PRO A 16 6.32 -5.26 -2.67
N SER A 17 5.37 -4.33 -2.91
CA SER A 17 4.03 -4.67 -3.39
C SER A 17 4.08 -5.28 -4.79
N VAL A 18 4.80 -4.62 -5.71
CA VAL A 18 5.03 -5.14 -7.07
C VAL A 18 5.72 -6.49 -7.02
N ARG A 19 6.79 -6.60 -6.22
CA ARG A 19 7.51 -7.87 -6.04
C ARG A 19 6.61 -8.98 -5.51
N TYR A 20 5.76 -8.68 -4.52
CA TYR A 20 4.82 -9.64 -3.95
C TYR A 20 3.87 -10.19 -5.01
N TYR A 21 3.19 -9.32 -5.76
CA TYR A 21 2.26 -9.74 -6.82
C TYR A 21 2.97 -10.41 -8.00
N ALA A 22 4.17 -9.98 -8.36
CA ALA A 22 4.96 -10.66 -9.38
C ALA A 22 5.31 -12.09 -8.95
N LEU A 23 5.73 -12.29 -7.70
CA LEU A 23 6.03 -13.62 -7.17
C LEU A 23 4.79 -14.53 -7.13
N THR A 24 3.64 -14.04 -6.66
CA THR A 24 2.43 -14.89 -6.50
C THR A 24 1.66 -15.08 -7.80
N GLU A 25 1.41 -14.01 -8.55
CA GLU A 25 0.48 -14.03 -9.69
C GLU A 25 1.17 -14.35 -11.02
N LEU A 26 2.43 -13.92 -11.21
CA LEU A 26 3.16 -14.15 -12.46
C LEU A 26 4.07 -15.38 -12.38
N VAL A 27 4.81 -15.52 -11.28
CA VAL A 27 5.73 -16.66 -11.07
C VAL A 27 5.01 -17.87 -10.47
N GLY A 28 3.89 -17.67 -9.77
CA GLY A 28 3.10 -18.76 -9.17
C GLY A 28 3.68 -19.30 -7.85
N ARG A 29 4.45 -18.50 -7.11
CA ARG A 29 5.01 -18.88 -5.81
C ARG A 29 3.92 -18.95 -4.75
N LYS A 30 4.05 -19.90 -3.82
CA LYS A 30 3.12 -20.06 -2.71
C LYS A 30 3.31 -18.99 -1.65
N ALA A 31 2.25 -18.70 -0.89
CA ALA A 31 2.25 -17.66 0.15
C ALA A 31 3.23 -17.93 1.32
N ASP A 32 3.65 -19.17 1.51
CA ASP A 32 4.63 -19.60 2.52
C ASP A 32 6.08 -19.52 2.04
N ASP A 33 6.32 -19.27 0.74
CA ASP A 33 7.64 -19.06 0.17
C ASP A 33 8.36 -17.91 0.90
N PRO A 34 9.64 -18.08 1.32
CA PRO A 34 10.38 -17.07 2.07
C PRO A 34 10.44 -15.71 1.38
N GLU A 35 10.55 -15.67 0.04
CA GLU A 35 10.61 -14.41 -0.70
C GLU A 35 9.25 -13.72 -0.73
N VAL A 36 8.16 -14.47 -0.89
CA VAL A 36 6.80 -13.95 -0.85
C VAL A 36 6.49 -13.35 0.52
N ARG A 37 6.85 -14.07 1.60
CA ARG A 37 6.69 -13.57 2.98
C ARG A 37 7.53 -12.33 3.27
N SER A 38 8.76 -12.30 2.78
CA SER A 38 9.66 -11.16 2.91
C SER A 38 9.08 -9.93 2.21
N ALA A 39 8.69 -10.06 0.93
CA ALA A 39 8.07 -9.00 0.15
C ALA A 39 6.81 -8.47 0.84
N ARG A 40 5.91 -9.37 1.28
CA ARG A 40 4.67 -9.01 1.97
C ARG A 40 4.92 -8.21 3.26
N THR A 41 5.90 -8.61 4.05
CA THR A 41 6.24 -7.93 5.31
C THR A 41 6.84 -6.54 5.05
N ALA A 42 7.50 -6.35 3.91
CA ALA A 42 8.13 -5.09 3.53
C ALA A 42 7.17 -4.06 2.92
N ILE A 43 5.96 -4.43 2.46
CA ILE A 43 4.99 -3.50 1.82
C ILE A 43 4.74 -2.25 2.68
N GLY A 44 4.50 -2.42 3.98
CA GLY A 44 4.25 -1.28 4.87
C GLY A 44 5.49 -0.48 5.27
N ARG A 45 6.70 -0.91 4.88
CA ARG A 45 7.99 -0.39 5.38
C ARG A 45 8.89 0.17 4.27
N ARG A 46 8.62 -0.15 3.01
CA ARG A 46 9.38 0.32 1.85
C ARG A 46 8.45 0.53 0.64
N GLY A 47 8.85 1.43 -0.26
CA GLY A 47 8.14 1.69 -1.51
C GLY A 47 6.91 2.58 -1.32
N TRP A 48 5.99 2.54 -2.27
CA TRP A 48 4.86 3.47 -2.32
C TRP A 48 3.92 3.41 -1.11
N ALA A 49 3.63 2.21 -0.60
CA ALA A 49 2.76 2.06 0.56
C ALA A 49 3.38 2.73 1.81
N SER A 50 4.68 2.53 2.05
CA SER A 50 5.40 3.23 3.10
C SER A 50 5.36 4.75 2.92
N ASN A 51 5.56 5.25 1.69
CA ASN A 51 5.52 6.69 1.42
C ASN A 51 4.15 7.30 1.71
N ILE A 52 3.06 6.58 1.41
CA ILE A 52 1.70 7.02 1.75
C ILE A 52 1.52 7.02 3.27
N LEU A 53 1.92 5.96 3.96
CA LEU A 53 1.83 5.85 5.43
C LEU A 53 2.63 6.93 6.16
N LEU A 54 3.80 7.35 5.64
CA LEU A 54 4.60 8.44 6.23
C LEU A 54 3.89 9.80 6.18
N THR A 55 2.89 9.96 5.32
CA THR A 55 2.07 11.17 5.26
C THR A 55 0.83 11.11 6.17
N GLN A 56 0.61 9.99 6.86
CA GLN A 56 -0.52 9.79 7.78
C GLN A 56 -0.32 10.67 9.01
N LYS A 57 -1.39 11.32 9.47
CA LYS A 57 -1.36 12.01 10.76
C LYS A 57 -1.35 10.99 11.90
N PRO A 58 -0.85 11.36 13.10
CA PRO A 58 -0.80 10.45 14.26
C PRO A 58 -2.15 9.79 14.60
N GLU A 59 -3.26 10.49 14.34
CA GLU A 59 -4.62 10.02 14.60
C GLU A 59 -5.14 9.05 13.52
N GLY A 60 -4.37 8.78 12.46
CA GLY A 60 -4.66 7.75 11.47
C GLY A 60 -5.37 8.24 10.19
N TYR A 61 -5.49 9.55 10.00
CA TYR A 61 -6.21 10.15 8.88
C TYR A 61 -5.31 11.08 8.04
N TRP A 62 -5.75 11.49 6.84
CA TRP A 62 -4.98 12.30 5.89
C TRP A 62 -5.64 13.63 5.48
N GLU A 63 -6.84 13.88 5.97
CA GLU A 63 -7.58 15.11 5.79
C GLU A 63 -6.75 16.31 6.24
N ARG A 64 -6.73 17.38 5.44
CA ARG A 64 -6.01 18.61 5.78
C ARG A 64 -6.46 19.15 7.14
N ARG A 65 -7.77 19.13 7.39
CA ARG A 65 -8.40 19.46 8.68
C ARG A 65 -9.56 18.52 8.94
N GLU A 66 -9.84 18.28 10.20
CA GLU A 66 -11.05 17.59 10.62
C GLU A 66 -12.30 18.46 10.29
N PRO A 67 -13.36 17.89 9.69
CA PRO A 67 -14.59 18.63 9.44
C PRO A 67 -15.25 19.05 10.75
N ARG A 68 -15.65 20.33 10.85
CA ARG A 68 -16.09 20.93 12.12
C ARG A 68 -17.59 20.78 12.39
N ASN A 69 -18.36 20.41 11.38
CA ASN A 69 -19.81 20.30 11.47
C ASN A 69 -20.36 19.32 10.42
N ALA A 70 -21.63 18.95 10.56
CA ALA A 70 -22.30 17.98 9.71
C ALA A 70 -22.26 18.36 8.21
N ARG A 71 -22.30 19.65 7.88
CA ARG A 71 -22.24 20.11 6.48
C ARG A 71 -20.85 19.93 5.88
N GLU A 72 -19.79 20.23 6.64
CA GLU A 72 -18.41 19.97 6.22
C GLU A 72 -18.16 18.46 6.06
N TRP A 73 -18.72 17.62 6.93
CA TRP A 73 -18.69 16.16 6.79
C TRP A 73 -19.39 15.67 5.52
N LEU A 74 -20.61 16.16 5.25
CA LEU A 74 -21.35 15.81 4.02
C LEU A 74 -20.62 16.24 2.75
N PHE A 75 -20.03 17.43 2.74
CA PHE A 75 -19.23 17.91 1.62
C PHE A 75 -18.01 17.00 1.38
N PHE A 76 -17.36 16.55 2.46
CA PHE A 76 -16.20 15.67 2.37
C PHE A 76 -16.53 14.31 1.74
N LEU A 77 -17.71 13.76 2.05
CA LEU A 77 -18.20 12.51 1.46
C LEU A 77 -18.58 12.65 -0.02
N TRP A 78 -19.12 13.80 -0.42
CA TRP A 78 -19.59 14.05 -1.79
C TRP A 78 -18.47 14.47 -2.76
N PHE A 79 -17.43 15.14 -2.26
CA PHE A 79 -16.31 15.62 -3.05
C PHE A 79 -14.96 15.21 -2.44
N PRO A 80 -14.65 13.91 -2.39
CA PRO A 80 -13.42 13.43 -1.78
C PRO A 80 -12.24 13.86 -2.63
N THR A 81 -11.33 14.65 -2.05
CA THR A 81 -10.05 14.96 -2.70
C THR A 81 -9.18 13.70 -2.74
N PHE A 82 -8.35 13.52 -3.77
CA PHE A 82 -7.40 12.39 -3.85
C PHE A 82 -6.44 12.28 -2.65
N SER A 83 -6.33 13.34 -1.86
CA SER A 83 -5.59 13.38 -0.60
C SER A 83 -6.36 12.82 0.62
N SER A 84 -7.65 12.50 0.48
CA SER A 84 -8.48 12.01 1.58
C SER A 84 -8.11 10.58 2.01
N THR A 85 -8.50 10.24 3.24
CA THR A 85 -8.28 8.93 3.85
C THR A 85 -8.90 7.80 3.05
N ILE A 86 -10.06 8.03 2.42
CA ILE A 86 -10.73 7.01 1.60
C ILE A 86 -9.85 6.61 0.41
N TRP A 87 -9.39 7.58 -0.38
CA TRP A 87 -8.55 7.30 -1.56
C TRP A 87 -7.21 6.67 -1.19
N LYS A 88 -6.55 7.18 -0.14
CA LYS A 88 -5.29 6.58 0.33
C LYS A 88 -5.52 5.18 0.88
N GLY A 89 -6.62 4.94 1.60
CA GLY A 89 -7.00 3.61 2.08
C GLY A 89 -7.20 2.61 0.94
N LEU A 90 -7.89 3.01 -0.13
CA LEU A 90 -8.05 2.19 -1.34
C LEU A 90 -6.70 1.85 -1.98
N VAL A 91 -5.85 2.84 -2.21
CA VAL A 91 -4.52 2.63 -2.79
C VAL A 91 -3.67 1.72 -1.90
N LEU A 92 -3.72 1.88 -0.58
CA LEU A 92 -2.99 1.02 0.36
C LEU A 92 -3.50 -0.44 0.30
N ALA A 93 -4.80 -0.63 0.15
CA ALA A 93 -5.39 -1.97 -0.02
C ALA A 93 -4.93 -2.62 -1.33
N ASP A 94 -4.94 -1.87 -2.44
CA ASP A 94 -4.43 -2.34 -3.74
C ASP A 94 -2.93 -2.68 -3.70
N LEU A 95 -2.17 -1.97 -2.87
CA LEU A 95 -0.76 -2.27 -2.63
C LEU A 95 -0.54 -3.50 -1.73
N GLY A 96 -1.61 -4.14 -1.22
CA GLY A 96 -1.53 -5.37 -0.44
C GLY A 96 -1.42 -5.15 1.07
N LEU A 97 -1.65 -3.94 1.58
CA LEU A 97 -1.80 -3.74 3.02
C LEU A 97 -3.13 -4.32 3.51
N THR A 98 -3.08 -4.88 4.72
CA THR A 98 -4.26 -5.36 5.42
C THR A 98 -4.40 -4.59 6.73
N ALA A 99 -5.61 -4.56 7.29
CA ALA A 99 -5.87 -3.89 8.57
C ALA A 99 -5.05 -4.44 9.76
N LYS A 100 -4.46 -5.64 9.61
CA LYS A 100 -3.56 -6.21 10.61
C LYS A 100 -2.25 -5.40 10.63
N ARG A 101 -2.08 -4.61 11.69
CA ARG A 101 -0.86 -3.83 11.94
C ARG A 101 0.37 -4.77 11.91
N PRO A 102 1.42 -4.45 11.12
CA PRO A 102 2.65 -5.21 11.23
C PRO A 102 3.23 -5.05 12.65
N PRO A 103 3.77 -6.12 13.27
CA PRO A 103 4.42 -6.00 14.56
C PRO A 103 5.55 -4.96 14.45
N THR A 104 5.60 -4.06 15.43
CA THR A 104 6.64 -3.04 15.60
C THR A 104 8.02 -3.67 15.71
#